data_AF-A0A1H5AVC3-F1
#
_entry.id   AF-A0A1H5AVC3-F1
#
_cell.length_a   1.000
_cell.length_b   1.000
_cell.length_c   1.000
_cell.angle_alpha   90.00
_cell.angle_beta   90.00
_cell.angle_gamma   90.00
#
_symmetry.space_group_name_H-M   'P 1'
#
loop_
_entity.id
_entity.type
_entity.pdbx_description
1 polymer ?
#
loop_
_entity_poly.entity_id
_entity_poly.type
_entity_poly.pdbx_seq_one_letter_code
_entity_poly.pdbx_strand_id
1 'polypeptide(L)'
;MGSVRHVQVHDTGAVRMRRIAREPFTAATWRRTAYAVLALPVGLACVPLALLGAPAARWQRGLVRRFLDTDIPGTARGGGLRHALLATPLNLLSLFITVYGWAIVPMNLGWPLRAGDDYSGAWGGPTFAGAWAFHAILGGIGFLLLTPWLVRGLTAVQVRVARSLLS
;
A
#
# COMPACT_ATOMS: atom_id res chain seq x y z
N MET A 1 7.97 15.73 -54.49
CA MET A 1 6.92 15.24 -53.57
C MET A 1 7.59 14.74 -52.30
N GLY A 2 7.64 15.57 -51.25
CA GLY A 2 8.23 15.22 -49.97
C GLY A 2 7.17 14.58 -49.06
N SER A 3 7.39 13.34 -48.67
CA SER A 3 6.56 12.65 -47.67
C SER A 3 6.76 13.29 -46.29
N VAL A 4 5.78 14.07 -45.83
CA VAL A 4 5.73 14.56 -44.45
C VAL A 4 5.46 13.36 -43.54
N ARG A 5 6.51 12.90 -42.83
CA ARG A 5 6.34 11.95 -41.72
C ARG A 5 5.63 12.69 -40.59
N HIS A 6 4.36 12.36 -40.37
CA HIS A 6 3.68 12.71 -39.12
C HIS A 6 4.36 11.97 -37.98
N VAL A 7 5.21 12.68 -37.22
CA VAL A 7 5.70 12.21 -35.93
C VAL A 7 4.50 12.18 -35.00
N GLN A 8 3.97 10.99 -34.70
CA GLN A 8 2.99 10.79 -33.64
C GLN A 8 3.68 11.19 -32.32
N VAL A 9 3.46 12.42 -31.87
CA VAL A 9 3.83 12.85 -30.52
C VAL A 9 2.88 12.11 -29.57
N HIS A 10 3.32 10.96 -29.07
CA HIS A 10 2.63 10.33 -27.95
C HIS A 10 2.65 11.32 -26.78
N ASP A 11 1.47 11.79 -26.38
CA ASP A 11 1.30 12.63 -25.20
C ASP A 11 1.70 11.83 -23.96
N THR A 12 2.97 11.98 -23.56
CA THR A 12 3.57 11.33 -22.41
C THR A 12 2.88 11.71 -21.11
N GLY A 13 2.27 12.91 -21.05
CA GLY A 13 1.47 13.39 -19.94
C GLY A 13 0.17 12.61 -19.76
N ALA A 14 -0.59 12.44 -20.84
CA ALA A 14 -1.82 11.65 -20.83
C ALA A 14 -1.58 10.19 -20.44
N VAL A 15 -0.49 9.59 -20.93
CA VAL A 15 -0.08 8.22 -20.55
C VAL A 15 0.24 8.13 -19.06
N ARG A 16 0.96 9.11 -18.50
CA ARG A 16 1.31 9.16 -17.08
C ARG A 16 0.09 9.32 -16.19
N MET A 17 -0.83 10.22 -16.56
CA MET A 17 -2.07 10.47 -15.84
C MET A 17 -2.95 9.21 -15.82
N ARG A 18 -3.11 8.56 -16.98
CA ARG A 18 -3.85 7.29 -17.10
C ARG A 18 -3.26 6.20 -16.23
N ARG A 19 -1.92 6.14 -16.11
CA ARG A 19 -1.26 5.17 -15.21
C ARG A 19 -1.58 5.45 -13.75
N ILE A 20 -1.50 6.71 -13.32
CA ILE A 20 -1.82 7.12 -11.94
C ILE A 20 -3.27 6.77 -11.61
N ALA A 21 -4.22 7.13 -12.49
CA ALA A 21 -5.64 6.86 -12.29
C ALA A 21 -5.98 5.36 -12.22
N ARG A 22 -5.21 4.51 -12.90
CA ARG A 22 -5.42 3.05 -12.92
C ARG A 22 -4.72 2.31 -11.80
N GLU A 23 -3.67 2.90 -11.20
CA GLU A 23 -2.85 2.27 -10.17
C GLU A 23 -3.66 1.64 -9.01
N PRO A 24 -4.71 2.28 -8.45
CA PRO A 24 -5.50 1.71 -7.36
C PRO A 24 -6.25 0.44 -7.76
N PHE A 25 -6.51 0.25 -9.06
CA PHE A 25 -7.30 -0.85 -9.60
C PHE A 25 -6.45 -1.99 -10.16
N THR A 26 -5.14 -1.99 -9.90
CA THR A 26 -4.25 -3.05 -10.37
C THR A 26 -4.09 -4.17 -9.34
N ALA A 27 -3.97 -5.41 -9.82
CA ALA A 27 -3.64 -6.56 -8.97
C ALA A 27 -2.33 -6.35 -8.19
N ALA A 28 -1.37 -5.63 -8.79
CA ALA A 28 -0.09 -5.35 -8.16
C ALA A 28 -0.23 -4.44 -6.92
N THR A 29 -1.13 -3.46 -6.94
CA THR A 29 -1.44 -2.63 -5.75
C THR A 29 -2.05 -3.48 -4.65
N TRP A 30 -3.07 -4.28 -4.97
CA TRP A 30 -3.77 -5.10 -3.98
C TRP A 30 -2.88 -6.20 -3.39
N ARG A 31 -1.97 -6.79 -4.18
CA ARG A 31 -0.97 -7.73 -3.63
C ARG A 31 -0.04 -7.03 -2.63
N ARG A 32 0.42 -5.80 -2.91
CA ARG A 32 1.25 -5.03 -1.96
C ARG A 32 0.48 -4.64 -0.70
N THR A 33 -0.78 -4.24 -0.84
CA THR A 33 -1.67 -3.96 0.29
C THR A 33 -1.85 -5.20 1.17
N ALA A 34 -2.15 -6.35 0.57
CA ALA A 34 -2.25 -7.62 1.28
C ALA A 34 -0.95 -7.97 2.01
N TYR A 35 0.21 -7.78 1.37
CA TYR A 35 1.50 -7.96 2.03
C TYR A 35 1.67 -7.03 3.23
N ALA A 36 1.43 -5.73 3.06
CA ALA A 36 1.62 -4.73 4.12
C ALA A 36 0.74 -5.02 5.34
N VAL A 37 -0.49 -5.52 5.11
CA VAL A 37 -1.41 -5.93 6.18
C VAL A 37 -0.97 -7.24 6.85
N LEU A 38 -0.53 -8.24 6.06
CA LEU A 38 -0.18 -9.56 6.58
C LEU A 38 1.23 -9.64 7.19
N ALA A 39 2.13 -8.72 6.87
CA ALA A 39 3.52 -8.75 7.32
C ALA A 39 3.65 -8.74 8.85
N LEU A 40 2.82 -7.95 9.55
CA LEU A 40 2.82 -7.90 11.01
C LEU A 40 2.32 -9.21 11.65
N PRO A 41 1.09 -9.70 11.40
CA PRO A 41 0.59 -10.91 12.05
C PRO A 41 1.45 -12.14 11.73
N VAL A 42 1.95 -12.27 10.48
CA VAL A 42 2.88 -13.35 10.12
C VAL A 42 4.21 -13.21 10.85
N GLY A 43 4.75 -11.99 10.94
CA GLY A 43 5.97 -11.71 11.70
C GLY A 43 5.85 -12.09 13.17
N LEU A 44 4.76 -11.69 13.82
CA LEU A 44 4.47 -12.03 15.22
C LEU A 44 4.32 -13.54 15.43
N ALA A 45 3.59 -14.23 14.54
CA ALA A 45 3.47 -15.69 14.59
C ALA A 45 4.83 -16.40 14.41
N CYS A 46 5.73 -15.84 13.60
CA CYS A 46 7.06 -16.38 13.38
C CYS A 46 7.97 -16.32 14.61
N VAL A 47 7.71 -15.45 15.60
CA VAL A 47 8.54 -15.36 16.82
C VAL A 47 8.50 -16.68 17.62
N PRO A 48 7.35 -17.14 18.15
CA PRO A 48 7.30 -18.41 18.88
C PRO A 48 7.65 -19.60 17.99
N LEU A 49 7.25 -19.59 16.72
CA LEU A 49 7.54 -20.68 15.80
C LEU A 49 9.05 -20.84 15.55
N ALA A 50 9.79 -19.74 15.40
CA ALA A 50 11.23 -19.78 15.25
C ALA A 50 11.92 -20.30 16.52
N LEU A 51 11.45 -19.90 17.71
CA LEU A 51 11.95 -20.41 18.99
C LEU A 51 11.73 -21.93 19.13
N LEU A 52 10.66 -22.46 18.54
CA LEU A 52 10.37 -23.91 18.45
C LEU A 52 11.11 -24.62 17.30
N GLY A 53 12.03 -23.95 16.59
CA GLY A 53 12.82 -24.54 15.50
C GLY A 53 12.09 -24.69 14.16
N ALA A 54 10.90 -24.10 14.03
CA ALA A 54 10.15 -24.09 12.78
C ALA A 54 10.86 -23.25 11.71
N PRO A 55 10.62 -23.51 10.41
CA PRO A 55 11.26 -22.81 9.31
C PRO A 55 10.63 -21.42 9.05
N ALA A 56 10.66 -20.54 10.05
CA ALA A 56 10.05 -19.20 10.00
C ALA A 56 10.57 -18.36 8.82
N ALA A 57 11.88 -18.44 8.53
CA ALA A 57 12.48 -17.71 7.41
C ALA A 57 11.91 -18.14 6.05
N ARG A 58 11.61 -19.44 5.87
CA ARG A 58 10.93 -19.94 4.66
C ARG A 58 9.56 -19.29 4.49
N TRP A 59 8.77 -19.18 5.56
CA TRP A 59 7.44 -18.60 5.49
C TRP A 59 7.47 -17.09 5.25
N GLN A 60 8.39 -16.38 5.90
CA GLN A 60 8.59 -14.94 5.68
C GLN A 60 9.01 -14.64 4.24
N ARG A 61 9.95 -15.40 3.68
CA ARG A 61 10.32 -15.29 2.25
C ARG A 61 9.19 -15.69 1.32
N GLY A 62 8.42 -16.73 1.67
CA GLY A 62 7.22 -17.14 0.94
C GLY A 62 6.18 -16.03 0.84
N LEU A 63 5.98 -15.25 1.91
CA LEU A 63 5.09 -14.09 1.91
C LEU A 63 5.57 -13.00 0.95
N VAL A 64 6.87 -12.68 1.00
CA VAL A 64 7.50 -11.72 0.07
C VAL A 64 7.35 -12.19 -1.38
N ARG A 65 7.69 -13.44 -1.68
CA ARG A 65 7.56 -14.01 -3.03
C ARG A 65 6.11 -13.96 -3.51
N ARG A 66 5.16 -14.45 -2.69
CA ARG A 66 3.75 -14.57 -3.06
C ARG A 66 3.11 -13.21 -3.38
N PHE A 67 3.42 -12.18 -2.62
CA PHE A 67 2.74 -10.89 -2.77
C PHE A 67 3.56 -9.81 -3.48
N LEU A 68 4.89 -9.86 -3.38
CA LEU A 68 5.78 -8.84 -3.95
C LEU A 68 6.61 -9.35 -5.13
N ASP A 69 6.46 -10.62 -5.50
CA ASP A 69 7.16 -11.22 -6.64
C ASP A 69 8.68 -11.05 -6.55
N THR A 70 9.21 -11.16 -5.34
CA THR A 70 10.63 -10.99 -5.05
C THR A 70 11.17 -12.24 -4.40
N ASP A 71 12.13 -12.88 -5.05
CA ASP A 71 12.90 -13.96 -4.46
C ASP A 71 14.01 -13.40 -3.58
N ILE A 72 14.14 -13.97 -2.39
CA ILE A 72 15.21 -13.68 -1.43
C ILE A 72 15.94 -15.01 -1.22
N PRO A 73 17.28 -15.06 -1.39
CA PRO A 73 18.05 -16.28 -1.13
C PRO A 73 18.05 -16.62 0.37
N GLY A 74 18.62 -17.76 0.74
CA GLY A 74 18.85 -18.12 2.14
C GLY A 74 18.24 -19.46 2.58
N THR A 75 18.61 -19.90 3.79
CA THR A 75 18.22 -21.22 4.32
C THR A 75 16.86 -21.19 5.00
N ALA A 76 16.18 -22.35 5.11
CA ALA A 76 14.81 -22.44 5.65
C ALA A 76 14.64 -21.87 7.07
N ARG A 77 15.71 -21.85 7.88
CA ARG A 77 15.73 -21.34 9.26
C ARG A 77 16.53 -20.06 9.44
N GLY A 78 17.48 -19.77 8.55
CA GLY A 78 18.40 -18.63 8.68
C GLY A 78 17.69 -17.28 8.76
N GLY A 79 17.98 -16.51 9.80
CA GLY A 79 17.52 -15.12 9.93
C GLY A 79 16.05 -14.92 10.32
N GLY A 80 15.25 -16.00 10.44
CA GLY A 80 13.80 -15.88 10.62
C GLY A 80 13.36 -15.17 11.91
N LEU A 81 13.97 -15.54 13.05
CA LEU A 81 13.71 -14.87 14.33
C LEU A 81 14.17 -13.42 14.32
N ARG A 82 15.37 -13.15 13.78
CA ARG A 82 15.94 -11.80 13.66
C ARG A 82 15.03 -10.91 12.83
N HIS A 83 14.55 -11.40 11.68
CA HIS A 83 13.60 -10.67 10.85
C HIS A 83 12.26 -10.44 11.57
N ALA A 84 11.72 -11.46 12.24
CA ALA A 84 10.47 -11.34 12.98
C ALA A 84 10.53 -10.21 14.03
N LEU A 85 11.62 -10.14 14.79
CA LEU A 85 11.80 -9.13 15.83
C LEU A 85 12.10 -7.73 15.25
N LEU A 86 13.13 -7.64 14.40
CA LEU A 86 13.63 -6.34 13.95
C LEU A 86 12.72 -5.66 12.91
N ALA A 87 11.92 -6.42 12.16
CA ALA A 87 10.97 -5.84 11.21
C ALA A 87 9.64 -5.42 11.85
N THR A 88 9.38 -5.76 13.13
CA THR A 88 8.10 -5.49 13.79
C THR A 88 7.71 -4.00 13.78
N PRO A 89 8.59 -3.03 14.13
CA PRO A 89 8.22 -1.62 14.10
C PRO A 89 7.82 -1.13 12.70
N LEU A 90 8.56 -1.57 11.67
CA LEU A 90 8.25 -1.23 10.28
C LEU A 90 6.93 -1.87 9.81
N ASN A 91 6.67 -3.12 10.20
CA ASN A 91 5.44 -3.81 9.84
C ASN A 91 4.22 -3.21 10.54
N LEU A 92 4.37 -2.76 11.79
CA LEU A 92 3.33 -2.04 12.52
C LEU A 92 3.00 -0.71 11.85
N LEU A 93 4.02 0.08 11.55
CA LEU A 93 3.85 1.36 10.84
C LEU A 93 3.20 1.14 9.46
N SER A 94 3.66 0.12 8.73
CA SER A 94 3.15 -0.20 7.40
C SER A 94 1.68 -0.63 7.45
N LEU A 95 1.30 -1.47 8.42
CA LEU A 95 -0.08 -1.87 8.66
C LEU A 95 -0.95 -0.64 8.96
N PHE A 96 -0.52 0.21 9.91
CA PHE A 96 -1.26 1.40 10.31
C PHE A 96 -1.50 2.34 9.13
N ILE A 97 -0.44 2.74 8.42
CA ILE A 97 -0.55 3.65 7.27
C ILE A 97 -1.42 3.03 6.17
N THR A 98 -1.25 1.74 5.88
CA THR A 98 -2.00 1.06 4.82
C THR A 98 -3.48 0.99 5.15
N VAL A 99 -3.85 0.55 6.35
CA VAL A 99 -5.26 0.43 6.78
C VAL A 99 -5.89 1.81 6.88
N TYR A 100 -5.21 2.77 7.51
CA TYR A 100 -5.72 4.13 7.67
C TYR A 100 -5.91 4.83 6.32
N GLY A 101 -4.92 4.75 5.43
CA GLY A 101 -4.99 5.35 4.09
C GLY A 101 -6.13 4.79 3.25
N TRP A 102 -6.37 3.48 3.31
CA TRP A 102 -7.50 2.87 2.61
C TRP A 102 -8.85 3.15 3.29
N ALA A 103 -8.91 3.24 4.62
CA ALA A 103 -10.15 3.52 5.34
C ALA A 103 -10.66 4.96 5.10
N ILE A 104 -9.76 5.92 4.88
CA ILE A 104 -10.12 7.30 4.55
C ILE A 104 -10.96 7.36 3.25
N VAL A 105 -10.68 6.51 2.26
CA VAL A 105 -11.35 6.55 0.96
C VAL A 105 -12.88 6.37 1.07
N PRO A 106 -13.40 5.22 1.54
CA PRO A 106 -14.84 5.03 1.69
C PRO A 106 -15.45 5.97 2.73
N MET A 107 -14.72 6.32 3.80
CA MET A 107 -15.20 7.24 4.84
C MET A 107 -15.48 8.65 4.31
N ASN A 108 -14.72 9.10 3.30
CA ASN A 108 -14.87 10.43 2.73
C ASN A 108 -15.74 10.46 1.48
N LEU A 109 -15.75 9.40 0.66
CA LEU A 109 -16.75 9.25 -0.40
C LEU A 109 -18.17 9.12 0.19
N GLY A 110 -18.29 8.36 1.28
CA GLY A 110 -19.51 8.19 2.06
C GLY A 110 -19.72 9.26 3.14
N TRP A 111 -19.02 10.40 3.09
CA TRP A 111 -19.19 11.49 4.07
C TRP A 111 -20.66 11.87 4.34
N PRO A 112 -21.58 11.93 3.34
CA PRO A 112 -22.99 12.18 3.55
C PRO A 112 -23.67 11.29 4.59
N LEU A 113 -23.21 10.04 4.71
CA LEU A 113 -23.79 9.05 5.63
C LEU A 113 -23.41 9.28 7.09
N ARG A 114 -22.42 10.15 7.36
CA ARG A 114 -21.88 10.44 8.69
C ARG A 114 -21.86 11.92 9.05
N ALA A 115 -22.37 12.78 8.17
CA ALA A 115 -22.34 14.23 8.34
C ALA A 115 -23.27 14.71 9.47
N GLY A 116 -24.33 13.95 9.77
CA GLY A 116 -25.37 14.36 10.72
C GLY A 116 -26.19 15.54 10.22
N ASP A 117 -26.97 16.14 11.12
CA ASP A 117 -27.90 17.22 10.79
C ASP A 117 -27.25 18.62 10.78
N ASP A 118 -26.13 18.78 11.49
CA ASP A 118 -25.34 20.03 11.51
C ASP A 118 -23.93 19.82 10.92
N TYR A 119 -23.76 20.28 9.68
CA TYR A 119 -22.50 20.28 8.95
C TYR A 119 -21.97 21.69 8.68
N SER A 120 -22.50 22.70 9.38
CA SER A 120 -22.11 24.10 9.19
C SER A 120 -20.63 24.37 9.48
N GLY A 121 -20.03 23.59 10.39
CA GLY A 121 -18.60 23.59 10.70
C GLY A 121 -17.74 22.65 9.85
N ALA A 122 -18.30 22.00 8.83
CA ALA A 122 -17.56 21.08 7.99
C ALA A 122 -16.58 21.81 7.07
N TRP A 123 -15.45 21.15 6.78
CA TRP A 123 -14.49 21.62 5.79
C TRP A 123 -15.13 21.55 4.40
N GLY A 124 -14.98 22.60 3.59
CA GLY A 124 -15.67 22.76 2.31
C GLY A 124 -16.78 23.82 2.31
N GLY A 125 -16.99 24.50 3.45
CA GLY A 125 -17.90 25.64 3.58
C GLY A 125 -19.28 25.25 4.11
N PRO A 126 -20.19 26.22 4.29
CA PRO A 126 -21.46 26.01 5.00
C PRO A 126 -22.50 25.24 4.19
N THR A 127 -22.21 24.93 2.92
CA THR A 127 -23.14 24.20 2.06
C THR A 127 -22.82 22.71 2.09
N PHE A 128 -23.87 21.88 2.06
CA PHE A 128 -23.71 20.44 1.99
C PHE A 128 -22.88 20.01 0.78
N ALA A 129 -23.13 20.62 -0.38
CA ALA A 129 -22.42 20.33 -1.62
C ALA A 129 -20.92 20.68 -1.52
N GLY A 130 -20.58 21.83 -0.94
CA GLY A 130 -19.19 22.23 -0.72
C GLY A 130 -18.48 21.31 0.26
N ALA A 131 -19.12 20.98 1.38
CA ALA A 131 -18.59 20.04 2.37
C ALA A 131 -18.36 18.64 1.76
N TRP A 132 -19.35 18.11 1.04
CA TRP A 132 -19.20 16.83 0.35
C TRP A 132 -18.08 16.86 -0.69
N ALA A 133 -18.03 17.90 -1.55
CA ALA A 133 -17.01 18.01 -2.58
C ALA A 133 -15.59 18.02 -1.99
N PHE A 134 -15.37 18.75 -0.90
CA PHE A 134 -14.08 18.76 -0.20
C PHE A 134 -13.68 17.35 0.25
N HIS A 135 -14.56 16.65 0.97
CA HIS A 135 -14.26 15.32 1.48
C HIS A 135 -14.11 14.30 0.35
N ALA A 136 -15.02 14.29 -0.63
CA ALA A 136 -14.97 13.35 -1.75
C ALA A 136 -13.70 13.54 -2.60
N ILE A 137 -13.29 14.79 -2.88
CA ILE A 137 -12.12 15.07 -3.72
C ILE A 137 -10.83 14.85 -2.94
N LEU A 138 -10.65 15.47 -1.77
CA LEU A 138 -9.38 15.39 -1.04
C LEU A 138 -9.27 14.11 -0.22
N GLY A 139 -10.30 13.78 0.54
CA GLY A 139 -10.32 12.57 1.36
C GLY A 139 -10.57 11.31 0.53
N GLY A 140 -11.55 11.32 -0.37
CA GLY A 140 -11.90 10.16 -1.19
C GLY A 140 -10.89 9.91 -2.31
N ILE A 141 -10.96 10.73 -3.36
CA ILE A 141 -10.16 10.57 -4.59
C ILE A 141 -8.67 10.81 -4.30
N GLY A 142 -8.34 11.82 -3.49
CA GLY A 142 -6.96 12.13 -3.12
C GLY A 142 -6.25 10.93 -2.49
N PHE A 143 -6.84 10.32 -1.45
CA PHE A 143 -6.26 9.12 -0.84
C PHE A 143 -6.37 7.87 -1.71
N LEU A 144 -7.41 7.74 -2.55
CA LEU A 144 -7.50 6.65 -3.51
C LEU A 144 -6.28 6.63 -4.44
N LEU A 145 -5.84 7.81 -4.90
CA LEU A 145 -4.68 7.94 -5.78
C LEU A 145 -3.35 7.91 -5.01
N LEU A 146 -3.29 8.43 -3.78
CA LEU A 146 -2.07 8.53 -2.98
C LEU A 146 -1.65 7.20 -2.33
N THR A 147 -2.60 6.48 -1.72
CA THR A 147 -2.34 5.29 -0.90
C THR A 147 -1.54 4.20 -1.64
N PRO A 148 -1.81 3.88 -2.92
CA PRO A 148 -1.02 2.89 -3.67
C PRO A 148 0.49 3.22 -3.71
N TRP A 149 0.87 4.49 -3.76
CA TRP A 149 2.27 4.92 -3.80
C TRP A 149 2.92 4.83 -2.42
N LEU A 150 2.19 5.18 -1.35
CA LEU A 150 2.66 4.99 0.02
C LEU A 150 2.93 3.51 0.30
N VAL A 151 1.96 2.64 -0.02
CA VAL A 151 2.10 1.19 0.12
C VAL A 151 3.27 0.66 -0.71
N ARG A 152 3.46 1.16 -1.95
CA ARG A 152 4.62 0.79 -2.77
C ARG A 152 5.95 1.18 -2.12
N GLY A 153 6.05 2.38 -1.55
CA GLY A 153 7.24 2.83 -0.83
C GLY A 153 7.54 1.97 0.40
N LEU A 154 6.52 1.75 1.24
CA LEU A 154 6.62 0.93 2.45
C LEU A 154 7.06 -0.51 2.14
N THR A 155 6.40 -1.15 1.18
CA THR A 155 6.76 -2.52 0.76
C THR A 155 8.16 -2.62 0.15
N ALA A 156 8.64 -1.58 -0.53
CA ALA A 156 10.02 -1.53 -1.00
C ALA A 156 11.04 -1.48 0.15
N VAL A 157 10.75 -0.74 1.22
CA VAL A 157 11.59 -0.72 2.43
C VAL A 157 11.53 -2.07 3.15
N GLN A 158 10.34 -2.67 3.27
CA GLN A 158 10.17 -4.00 3.86
C GLN A 158 10.98 -5.07 3.10
N VAL A 159 11.03 -5.01 1.77
CA VAL A 159 11.87 -5.91 0.95
C VAL A 159 13.36 -5.71 1.23
N ARG A 160 13.83 -4.47 1.40
CA ARG A 160 15.23 -4.19 1.74
C ARG A 160 15.61 -4.79 3.10
N VAL A 161 14.74 -4.63 4.10
CA VAL A 161 14.91 -5.25 5.42
C VAL A 161 14.86 -6.78 5.33
N ALA A 162 13.92 -7.33 4.55
CA ALA A 162 13.84 -8.77 4.35
C ALA A 162 15.13 -9.33 3.70
N ARG A 163 15.68 -8.64 2.69
CA ARG A 163 16.96 -9.02 2.07
C ARG A 163 18.11 -8.98 3.06
N SER A 164 18.19 -7.97 3.94
CA SER A 164 19.31 -7.90 4.89
C SER A 164 19.20 -8.90 6.04
N LEU A 165 17.99 -9.35 6.39
CA LEU A 165 17.76 -10.20 7.56
C LEU A 165 17.48 -11.67 7.23
N LEU A 166 17.05 -12.00 5.99
CA LEU A 166 16.63 -13.36 5.60
C LEU A 166 17.54 -14.04 4.54
N SER A 167 18.52 -13.31 4.01
CA SER A 167 19.51 -13.87 3.06
C SER A 167 20.45 -14.85 3.73
#